data_AF-A0A1B8D2I5-F1
#
_entry.id   AF-A0A1B8D2I5-F1
#
_cell.length_a   1.000
_cell.length_b   1.000
_cell.length_c   1.000
_cell.angle_alpha   90.00
_cell.angle_beta   90.00
_cell.angle_gamma   90.00
#
_symmetry.space_group_name_H-M   'P 1'
#
loop_
_entity.id
_entity.type
_entity.pdbx_description
1 polymer ?
#
loop_
_entity_poly.entity_id
_entity_poly.type
_entity_poly.pdbx_seq_one_letter_code
_entity_poly.pdbx_strand_id
1 'polypeptide(L)'
;MSVHASRADLIDLDSIPTTHASTQATAFLSQLDRKKTRRRHHRPHLRRRRPRRPARDPEPITLYGEGPGDRRDRLRELLGARDEVAAEDEDTAMGEAEADADVEEEFYTAGSDGLLEARREIARFSLPRAKASVDAQKLEAKIPLRTHVTFRAALRVEDGAV
;
A
#
# COMPACT_ATOMS: atom_id res chain seq x y z
N MET A 1 3.93 -30.82 -62.32
CA MET A 1 3.67 -29.39 -62.58
C MET A 1 3.64 -28.68 -61.23
N SER A 2 4.79 -28.19 -60.77
CA SER A 2 4.98 -27.56 -59.45
C SER A 2 4.71 -26.07 -59.54
N VAL A 3 3.65 -25.62 -58.89
CA VAL A 3 3.28 -24.20 -58.79
C VAL A 3 4.25 -23.55 -57.80
N HIS A 4 5.20 -22.77 -58.33
CA HIS A 4 6.12 -21.98 -57.52
C HIS A 4 5.42 -20.68 -57.14
N ALA A 5 4.96 -20.57 -55.89
CA ALA A 5 4.59 -19.28 -55.32
C ALA A 5 5.88 -18.47 -55.14
N SER A 6 6.11 -17.51 -56.03
CA SER A 6 7.26 -16.59 -55.97
C SER A 6 7.13 -15.66 -54.76
N ARG A 7 8.20 -15.62 -53.97
CA ARG A 7 8.43 -14.82 -52.75
C ARG A 7 8.50 -13.29 -53.00
N ALA A 8 7.90 -12.78 -54.08
CA ALA A 8 7.99 -11.38 -54.48
C ALA A 8 6.82 -10.49 -54.00
N ASP A 9 5.78 -11.08 -53.40
CA ASP A 9 4.63 -10.31 -52.88
C ASP A 9 4.72 -10.12 -51.35
N LEU A 10 5.92 -9.84 -50.84
CA LEU A 10 6.07 -9.34 -49.47
C LEU A 10 6.02 -7.82 -49.53
N ILE A 11 4.90 -7.25 -49.12
CA ILE A 11 4.75 -5.81 -48.92
C ILE A 11 5.80 -5.40 -47.87
N ASP A 12 6.86 -4.69 -48.30
CA ASP A 12 7.81 -4.05 -47.40
C ASP A 12 7.05 -2.99 -46.57
N LEU A 13 6.72 -3.34 -45.33
CA LEU A 13 6.02 -2.47 -44.39
C LEU A 13 6.80 -1.17 -44.08
N ASP A 14 8.11 -1.16 -44.33
CA ASP A 14 9.01 -0.02 -44.12
C ASP A 14 9.03 0.99 -45.27
N SER A 15 8.37 0.70 -46.40
CA SER A 15 8.30 1.57 -47.59
C SER A 15 7.03 2.45 -47.63
N ILE A 16 6.15 2.33 -46.64
CA ILE A 16 4.97 3.19 -46.54
C ILE A 16 5.44 4.58 -46.10
N PRO A 17 5.25 5.65 -46.90
CA PRO A 17 5.63 6.98 -46.47
C PRO A 17 4.81 7.32 -45.22
N THR A 18 5.50 7.50 -44.09
CA THR A 18 4.92 8.01 -42.83
C THR A 18 4.47 9.44 -43.11
N THR A 19 3.28 9.57 -43.68
CA THR A 19 2.59 10.84 -43.85
C THR A 19 2.37 11.43 -42.47
N HIS A 20 2.39 12.76 -42.32
CA HIS A 20 2.11 13.43 -41.03
C HIS A 20 0.80 12.95 -40.36
N ALA A 21 -0.15 12.42 -41.15
CA ALA A 21 -1.36 11.75 -40.69
C ALA A 21 -1.10 10.48 -39.86
N SER A 22 -0.06 9.69 -40.17
CA SER A 22 0.32 8.49 -39.42
C SER A 22 1.02 8.81 -38.10
N THR A 23 1.84 9.86 -38.04
CA THR A 23 2.42 10.38 -36.78
C THR A 23 1.37 11.00 -35.87
N GLN A 24 0.40 11.73 -36.45
CA GLN A 24 -0.74 12.24 -35.68
C GLN A 24 -1.62 11.08 -35.20
N ALA A 25 -1.90 10.07 -36.02
CA ALA A 25 -2.69 8.90 -35.64
C ALA A 25 -2.04 8.11 -34.49
N THR A 26 -0.73 7.88 -34.53
CA THR A 26 0.00 7.20 -33.45
C THR A 26 0.01 8.01 -32.15
N ALA A 27 0.14 9.35 -32.22
CA ALA A 27 0.01 10.23 -31.07
C ALA A 27 -1.43 10.22 -30.48
N PHE A 28 -2.46 10.14 -31.31
CA PHE A 28 -3.84 9.99 -30.83
C PHE A 28 -4.09 8.64 -30.17
N LEU A 29 -3.53 7.56 -30.72
CA LEU A 29 -3.64 6.22 -30.14
C LEU A 29 -2.96 6.15 -28.77
N SER A 30 -1.77 6.71 -28.61
CA SER A 30 -1.06 6.75 -27.32
C SER A 30 -1.83 7.57 -26.27
N GLN A 31 -2.46 8.69 -26.65
CA GLN A 31 -3.33 9.46 -25.76
C GLN A 31 -4.57 8.66 -25.31
N LEU A 32 -5.17 7.87 -26.21
CA LEU A 32 -6.32 7.04 -25.87
C LEU A 32 -5.93 5.91 -24.92
N ASP A 33 -4.76 5.31 -25.11
CA ASP A 33 -4.28 4.23 -24.25
C ASP A 33 -3.91 4.75 -22.85
N ARG A 34 -3.28 5.93 -22.74
CA ARG A 34 -3.11 6.65 -21.46
C ARG A 34 -4.44 6.91 -20.75
N LYS A 35 -5.47 7.30 -21.49
CA LYS A 35 -6.82 7.51 -20.93
C LYS A 35 -7.46 6.20 -20.46
N LYS A 36 -7.18 5.07 -21.13
CA LYS A 36 -7.69 3.74 -20.74
C LYS A 36 -6.98 3.21 -19.50
N THR A 37 -5.65 3.32 -19.41
CA THR A 37 -4.87 2.87 -18.23
C THR A 37 -5.31 3.64 -16.98
N ARG A 38 -5.39 4.97 -17.07
CA ARG A 38 -5.92 5.84 -16.00
C ARG A 38 -7.29 5.39 -15.50
N ARG A 39 -8.23 5.04 -16.40
CA ARG A 39 -9.58 4.56 -16.02
C ARG A 39 -9.58 3.23 -15.27
N ARG A 40 -8.59 2.36 -15.52
CA ARG A 40 -8.46 1.04 -14.84
C ARG A 40 -8.04 1.20 -13.38
N HIS A 41 -7.35 2.28 -13.01
CA HIS A 41 -7.05 2.56 -11.61
C HIS A 41 -8.33 2.84 -10.82
N HIS A 42 -8.73 1.86 -10.01
CA HIS A 42 -9.84 2.01 -9.08
C HIS A 42 -9.32 2.46 -7.72
N ARG A 43 -9.65 3.70 -7.34
CA ARG A 43 -9.47 4.17 -5.96
C ARG A 43 -10.71 3.83 -5.12
N PRO A 44 -10.57 3.20 -3.94
CA PRO A 44 -11.69 3.00 -3.03
C PRO A 44 -12.13 4.33 -2.38
N HIS A 45 -13.40 4.73 -2.57
CA HIS A 45 -13.95 6.02 -2.08
C HIS A 45 -14.54 5.99 -0.67
N LEU A 46 -14.42 4.87 0.04
CA LEU A 46 -15.10 4.71 1.32
C LEU A 46 -14.41 5.54 2.42
N ARG A 47 -15.01 6.71 2.72
CA ARG A 47 -14.65 7.62 3.83
C ARG A 47 -14.60 6.95 5.22
N ARG A 48 -15.15 5.73 5.38
CA ARG A 48 -15.34 5.07 6.69
C ARG A 48 -14.13 4.27 7.17
N ARG A 49 -13.13 4.02 6.32
CA ARG A 49 -11.87 3.44 6.81
C ARG A 49 -10.99 4.59 7.29
N ARG A 50 -10.68 4.62 8.59
CA ARG A 50 -9.66 5.52 9.16
C ARG A 50 -8.45 5.50 8.23
N PRO A 51 -7.83 6.65 7.92
CA PRO A 51 -6.65 6.65 7.08
C PRO A 51 -5.62 5.78 7.79
N ARG A 52 -5.33 4.60 7.20
CA ARG A 52 -4.09 3.90 7.49
C ARG A 52 -2.98 4.93 7.20
N ARG A 53 -1.92 4.92 8.03
CA ARG A 53 -0.73 5.80 7.96
C ARG A 53 -0.57 6.34 6.55
N PRO A 54 -0.45 7.68 6.36
CA PRO A 54 -0.28 8.25 5.04
C PRO A 54 0.76 7.41 4.31
N ALA A 55 0.32 6.76 3.23
CA ALA A 55 1.25 6.15 2.29
C ALA A 55 2.25 7.25 1.93
N ARG A 56 3.49 6.82 1.72
CA ARG A 56 4.76 7.56 1.58
C ARG A 56 4.78 8.57 0.41
N ASP A 57 3.68 9.28 0.22
CA ASP A 57 3.37 10.09 -0.94
C ASP A 57 3.23 11.55 -0.51
N PRO A 58 3.86 12.50 -1.21
CA PRO A 58 3.86 13.91 -0.85
C PRO A 58 2.54 14.64 -1.17
N GLU A 59 1.49 13.92 -1.58
CA GLU A 59 0.26 14.54 -2.09
C GLU A 59 -0.88 14.57 -1.04
N PRO A 60 -1.60 15.70 -0.93
CA PRO A 60 -2.72 15.82 -0.01
C PRO A 60 -3.88 14.89 -0.43
N ILE A 61 -4.39 14.13 0.54
CA ILE A 61 -5.56 13.25 0.36
C ILE A 61 -6.80 14.07 -0.03
N THR A 62 -6.92 15.29 0.50
CA THR A 62 -8.08 16.16 0.27
C THR A 62 -7.72 17.64 0.12
N LEU A 63 -8.30 18.32 -0.87
CA LEU A 63 -8.26 19.77 -1.06
C LEU A 63 -9.57 20.43 -0.59
N TYR A 64 -9.51 21.73 -0.30
CA TYR A 64 -10.68 22.50 0.10
C TYR A 64 -11.68 22.63 -1.06
N GLY A 65 -12.98 22.42 -0.79
CA GLY A 65 -14.04 22.53 -1.79
C GLY A 65 -14.18 21.35 -2.75
N GLU A 66 -13.39 20.28 -2.60
CA GLU A 66 -13.48 19.12 -3.51
C GLU A 66 -14.64 18.16 -3.15
N GLY A 67 -15.32 17.64 -4.17
CA GLY A 67 -16.27 16.54 -4.02
C GLY A 67 -15.57 15.16 -3.97
N PRO A 68 -16.27 14.09 -3.54
CA PRO A 68 -15.74 12.72 -3.63
C PRO A 68 -15.40 12.26 -5.05
N GLY A 69 -16.12 12.78 -6.05
CA GLY A 69 -15.89 12.53 -7.48
C GLY A 69 -14.61 13.22 -7.97
N ASP A 70 -14.50 14.53 -7.73
CA ASP A 70 -13.32 15.32 -8.12
C ASP A 70 -12.05 14.79 -7.48
N ARG A 71 -12.13 14.36 -6.21
CA ARG A 71 -11.04 13.68 -5.51
C ARG A 71 -10.61 12.39 -6.20
N ARG A 72 -11.57 11.56 -6.65
CA ARG A 72 -11.24 10.34 -7.39
C ARG A 72 -10.44 10.67 -8.63
N ASP A 73 -10.94 11.62 -9.40
CA ASP A 73 -10.46 11.87 -10.75
C ASP A 73 -9.07 12.52 -10.68
N ARG A 74 -8.85 13.44 -9.72
CA ARG A 74 -7.49 13.95 -9.39
C ARG A 74 -6.53 12.83 -8.98
N LEU A 75 -6.91 12.00 -7.99
CA LEU A 75 -6.02 10.95 -7.49
C LEU A 75 -5.76 9.84 -8.52
N ARG A 76 -6.67 9.67 -9.49
CA ARG A 76 -6.50 8.76 -10.63
C ARG A 76 -5.52 9.34 -11.66
N GLU A 77 -5.57 10.64 -11.89
CA GLU A 77 -4.63 11.35 -12.75
C GLU A 77 -3.22 11.34 -12.19
N LEU A 78 -3.06 11.64 -10.90
CA LEU A 78 -1.76 11.65 -10.22
C LEU A 78 -1.11 10.27 -10.19
N LEU A 79 -1.89 9.19 -10.02
CA LEU A 79 -1.37 7.83 -10.16
C LEU A 79 -0.94 7.50 -11.59
N GLY A 80 -1.80 7.79 -12.58
CA GLY A 80 -1.47 7.46 -13.96
C GLY A 80 -0.23 8.20 -14.47
N ALA A 81 -0.01 9.44 -14.02
CA ALA A 81 1.21 10.18 -14.33
C ALA A 81 2.46 9.55 -13.70
N ARG A 82 2.34 8.99 -12.48
CA ARG A 82 3.46 8.29 -11.83
C ARG A 82 3.77 6.96 -12.49
N ASP A 83 2.75 6.20 -12.88
CA ASP A 83 2.94 4.92 -13.57
C ASP A 83 3.58 5.14 -14.96
N GLU A 84 3.26 6.25 -15.63
CA GLU A 84 3.93 6.68 -16.88
C GLU A 84 5.42 6.98 -16.64
N VAL A 85 5.77 7.75 -15.60
CA VAL A 85 7.17 8.06 -15.25
C VAL A 85 7.92 6.81 -14.80
N ALA A 86 7.30 5.96 -13.98
CA ALA A 86 7.92 4.71 -13.52
C ALA A 86 8.17 3.73 -14.67
N ALA A 87 7.28 3.66 -15.66
CA ALA A 87 7.49 2.83 -16.84
C ALA A 87 8.61 3.37 -17.75
N GLU A 88 8.77 4.69 -17.85
CA GLU A 88 9.88 5.32 -18.57
C GLU A 88 11.24 5.10 -17.85
N ASP A 89 11.23 5.12 -16.51
CA ASP A 89 12.40 4.79 -15.68
C ASP A 89 12.72 3.28 -15.69
N GLU A 90 11.72 2.39 -15.76
CA GLU A 90 11.92 0.94 -15.77
C GLU A 90 12.51 0.44 -17.11
N ASP A 91 12.13 1.04 -18.24
CA ASP A 91 12.72 0.75 -19.56
C ASP A 91 14.19 1.24 -19.66
N THR A 92 14.62 2.18 -18.81
CA THR A 92 16.02 2.65 -18.72
C THR A 92 16.81 2.01 -17.59
N ALA A 93 16.15 1.41 -16.59
CA ALA A 93 16.76 0.78 -15.42
C ALA A 93 16.92 -0.75 -15.54
N MET A 94 16.67 -1.36 -16.70
CA MET A 94 16.91 -2.79 -16.94
C MET A 94 18.41 -3.16 -17.10
N GLY A 95 19.29 -2.41 -16.44
CA GLY A 95 20.71 -2.69 -16.30
C GLY A 95 21.11 -2.61 -14.82
N GLU A 96 21.45 -3.76 -14.25
CA GLU A 96 22.06 -3.91 -12.91
C GLU A 96 21.24 -3.41 -11.72
N ALA A 97 20.26 -4.21 -11.31
CA ALA A 97 19.89 -4.30 -9.90
C ALA A 97 20.22 -5.72 -9.44
N GLU A 98 21.52 -5.99 -9.23
CA GLU A 98 21.91 -7.04 -8.29
C GLU A 98 21.29 -6.66 -6.95
N ALA A 99 20.33 -7.47 -6.53
CA ALA A 99 19.70 -7.37 -5.22
C ALA A 99 20.72 -7.80 -4.16
N ASP A 100 21.66 -6.91 -3.83
CA ASP A 100 22.28 -6.90 -2.52
C ASP A 100 21.18 -6.52 -1.53
N ALA A 101 20.51 -7.56 -1.02
CA ALA A 101 19.70 -7.45 0.17
C ALA A 101 20.64 -7.03 1.30
N ASP A 102 20.74 -5.72 1.51
CA ASP A 102 21.40 -5.07 2.63
C ASP A 102 20.80 -5.66 3.91
N VAL A 103 21.40 -6.74 4.40
CA VAL A 103 21.06 -7.33 5.68
C VAL A 103 21.53 -6.31 6.70
N GLU A 104 20.61 -5.45 7.16
CA GLU A 104 20.88 -4.52 8.25
C GLU A 104 21.37 -5.33 9.46
N GLU A 105 22.69 -5.38 9.64
CA GLU A 105 23.31 -6.10 10.75
C GLU A 105 23.01 -5.37 12.06
N GLU A 106 22.32 -6.06 12.97
CA GLU A 106 21.99 -5.55 14.29
C GLU A 106 23.24 -5.42 15.16
N PHE A 107 23.84 -4.23 15.23
CA PHE A 107 25.00 -3.98 16.09
C PHE A 107 24.60 -3.57 17.52
N TYR A 108 25.09 -4.30 18.52
CA TYR A 108 24.90 -3.97 19.93
C TYR A 108 26.07 -3.12 20.44
N THR A 109 25.76 -1.92 20.95
CA THR A 109 26.74 -1.08 21.63
C THR A 109 26.66 -1.24 23.14
N ALA A 110 27.83 -1.28 23.80
CA ALA A 110 27.88 -1.26 25.26
C ALA A 110 27.33 0.07 25.78
N GLY A 111 26.34 0.00 26.67
CA GLY A 111 25.79 1.17 27.36
C GLY A 111 26.65 1.61 28.54
N SER A 112 26.34 2.78 29.11
CA SER A 112 26.97 3.25 30.35
C SER A 112 26.51 2.45 31.58
N ASP A 113 27.30 2.48 32.65
CA ASP A 113 26.97 1.78 33.90
C ASP A 113 25.66 2.28 34.53
N GLY A 114 25.37 3.58 34.43
CA GLY A 114 24.10 4.15 34.89
C GLY A 114 22.88 3.61 34.13
N LEU A 115 23.02 3.34 32.83
CA LEU A 115 21.95 2.70 32.04
C LEU A 115 21.71 1.27 32.50
N LEU A 116 22.77 0.54 32.87
CA LEU A 116 22.68 -0.81 33.38
C LEU A 116 21.99 -0.86 34.74
N GLU A 117 22.31 0.06 35.65
CA GLU A 117 21.63 0.18 36.95
C GLU A 117 20.14 0.52 36.78
N ALA A 118 19.82 1.53 35.96
CA ALA A 118 18.43 1.89 35.66
C ALA A 118 17.64 0.71 35.06
N ARG A 119 18.24 -0.06 34.14
CA ARG A 119 17.61 -1.28 33.59
C ARG A 119 17.34 -2.32 34.67
N ARG A 120 18.23 -2.50 35.64
CA ARG A 120 18.02 -3.41 36.78
C ARG A 120 16.87 -2.94 37.66
N GLU A 121 16.76 -1.65 37.92
CA GLU A 121 15.63 -1.08 38.68
C GLU A 121 14.30 -1.24 37.95
N ILE A 122 14.26 -0.95 36.65
CA ILE A 122 13.08 -1.16 35.80
C ILE A 122 12.68 -2.65 35.84
N ALA A 123 13.63 -3.57 35.73
CA ALA A 123 13.34 -5.00 35.80
C ALA A 123 12.79 -5.41 37.18
N ARG A 124 13.40 -4.94 38.27
CA ARG A 124 12.91 -5.19 39.64
C ARG A 124 11.49 -4.68 39.88
N PHE A 125 11.13 -3.54 39.28
CA PHE A 125 9.80 -2.98 39.38
C PHE A 125 8.77 -3.69 38.47
N SER A 126 9.15 -3.98 37.22
CA SER A 126 8.22 -4.45 36.19
C SER A 126 7.95 -5.96 36.23
N LEU A 127 8.95 -6.79 36.48
CA LEU A 127 8.81 -8.25 36.49
C LEU A 127 7.77 -8.78 37.51
N PRO A 128 7.77 -8.38 38.80
CA PRO A 128 6.77 -8.86 39.73
C PRO A 128 5.35 -8.39 39.38
N ARG A 129 5.21 -7.19 38.81
CA ARG A 129 3.93 -6.66 38.33
C ARG A 129 3.41 -7.44 37.13
N ALA A 130 4.28 -7.73 36.17
CA ALA A 130 3.93 -8.55 35.02
C ALA A 130 3.48 -9.95 35.44
N LYS A 131 4.17 -10.55 36.42
CA LYS A 131 3.74 -11.82 37.02
C LYS A 131 2.34 -11.71 37.64
N ALA A 132 2.10 -10.71 38.49
CA ALA A 132 0.80 -10.49 39.11
C ALA A 132 -0.32 -10.29 38.06
N SER A 133 -0.05 -9.53 37.00
CA SER A 133 -1.01 -9.33 35.90
C SER A 133 -1.33 -10.63 35.16
N VAL A 134 -0.31 -11.44 34.85
CA VAL A 134 -0.51 -12.75 34.19
C VAL A 134 -1.27 -13.71 35.10
N ASP A 135 -0.98 -13.73 36.40
CA ASP A 135 -1.66 -14.58 37.35
C ASP A 135 -3.14 -14.18 37.49
N ALA A 136 -3.45 -12.87 37.54
CA ALA A 136 -4.82 -12.37 37.50
C ALA A 136 -5.55 -12.80 36.22
N GLN A 137 -4.92 -12.65 35.05
CA GLN A 137 -5.48 -13.09 33.77
C GLN A 137 -5.76 -14.59 33.73
N LYS A 138 -4.89 -15.42 34.32
CA LYS A 138 -5.13 -16.88 34.42
C LYS A 138 -6.32 -17.21 35.31
N LEU A 139 -6.48 -16.49 36.42
CA LEU A 139 -7.64 -16.65 37.29
C LEU A 139 -8.93 -16.25 36.58
N GLU A 140 -8.92 -15.12 35.86
CA GLU A 140 -10.05 -14.67 35.05
C GLU A 140 -10.37 -15.63 33.91
N ALA A 141 -9.36 -16.16 33.22
CA ALA A 141 -9.58 -17.12 32.13
C ALA A 141 -10.22 -18.43 32.59
N LYS A 142 -10.09 -18.79 33.88
CA LYS A 142 -10.73 -19.97 34.46
C LYS A 142 -12.23 -19.76 34.69
N ILE A 143 -12.71 -18.52 34.69
CA ILE A 143 -14.10 -18.18 34.93
C ILE A 143 -14.97 -18.65 33.73
N PRO A 144 -15.99 -19.50 33.93
CA PRO A 144 -16.81 -19.99 32.82
C PRO A 144 -17.65 -18.89 32.16
N LEU A 145 -17.80 -18.95 30.83
CA LEU A 145 -18.54 -17.95 30.04
C LEU A 145 -19.94 -17.62 30.58
N ARG A 146 -20.66 -18.61 31.12
CA ARG A 146 -22.01 -18.42 31.68
C ARG A 146 -22.02 -17.35 32.77
N THR A 147 -20.99 -17.30 33.61
CA THR A 147 -20.89 -16.32 34.71
C THR A 147 -20.66 -14.90 34.20
N HIS A 148 -19.88 -14.73 33.12
CA HIS A 148 -19.72 -13.42 32.47
C HIS A 148 -21.03 -12.94 31.83
N VAL A 149 -21.83 -13.84 31.24
CA VAL A 149 -23.13 -13.49 30.66
C VAL A 149 -24.12 -13.04 31.75
N THR A 150 -24.20 -13.79 32.86
CA THR A 150 -25.09 -13.43 33.97
C THR A 150 -24.68 -12.12 34.64
N PHE A 151 -23.38 -11.91 34.87
CA PHE A 151 -22.86 -10.67 35.44
C PHE A 151 -23.15 -9.45 34.54
N ARG A 152 -22.94 -9.57 33.23
CA ARG A 152 -23.24 -8.49 32.27
C ARG A 152 -24.74 -8.23 32.13
N ALA A 153 -25.58 -9.24 32.27
CA ALA A 153 -27.03 -9.07 32.30
C ALA A 153 -27.47 -8.31 33.55
N ALA A 154 -26.90 -8.63 34.72
CA ALA A 154 -27.18 -7.92 35.98
C ALA A 154 -26.78 -6.43 35.89
N LEU A 155 -25.57 -6.11 35.42
CA LEU A 155 -25.13 -4.72 35.25
C LEU A 155 -26.05 -3.92 34.31
N ARG A 156 -26.53 -4.52 33.22
CA ARG A 156 -27.47 -3.85 32.30
C ARG A 156 -28.82 -3.55 32.94
N VAL A 157 -29.27 -4.38 33.88
CA VAL A 157 -30.53 -4.15 34.60
C VAL A 157 -30.34 -3.03 35.62
N GLU A 158 -29.18 -2.96 36.28
CA GLU A 158 -28.83 -1.87 37.20
C GLU A 158 -28.68 -0.53 36.47
N ASP A 159 -27.99 -0.50 35.32
CA ASP A 159 -27.80 0.70 34.50
C ASP A 159 -29.08 1.16 33.78
N GLY A 160 -30.07 0.28 33.65
CA GLY A 160 -31.38 0.55 33.03
C GLY A 160 -32.50 0.85 34.02
N ALA A 161 -32.20 0.95 35.31
CA ALA A 161 -33.16 1.29 36.38
C ALA A 161 -33.24 2.81 36.65
N VAL A 162 -32.83 3.64 35.68
CA VAL A 162 -32.99 5.10 35.64
C VAL A 162 -33.70 5.47 34.35
#